data_AF-A0A7C6B3D2-F1
#
_entry.id   AF-A0A7C6B3D2-F1
#
_cell.length_a   1.000
_cell.length_b   1.000
_cell.length_c   1.000
_cell.angle_alpha   90.00
_cell.angle_beta   90.00
_cell.angle_gamma   90.00
#
_symmetry.space_group_name_H-M   'P 1'
#
loop_
_entity.id
_entity.type
_entity.pdbx_description
1 polymer ?
#
loop_
_entity_poly.entity_id
_entity_poly.type
_entity_poly.pdbx_seq_one_letter_code
_entity_poly.pdbx_strand_id
1 'polypeptide(L)' 'LAGCSMCLAMNPDQLAPGERCAATSNRNFEGRQGKGGRTHLVSPQMAAAAALTGRLTDVRDLI' A
#
# COMPACT_ATOMS: atom_id res chain seq x y z
N LEU A 1 -14.62 -12.41 -9.90
CA LEU A 1 -15.14 -11.99 -8.58
C LEU A 1 -14.20 -10.94 -8.00
N ALA A 2 -14.72 -9.93 -7.30
CA ALA A 2 -13.88 -9.01 -6.55
C ALA A 2 -13.19 -9.77 -5.40
N GLY A 3 -11.88 -9.63 -5.31
CA GLY A 3 -11.04 -10.27 -4.30
C GLY A 3 -10.02 -9.28 -3.78
N CYS A 4 -9.52 -9.52 -2.57
CA CYS A 4 -8.76 -8.52 -1.83
C CYS A 4 -7.23 -8.60 -2.04
N SER A 5 -6.72 -9.43 -2.98
CA SER A 5 -5.29 -9.56 -3.33
C SER A 5 -4.39 -9.46 -2.08
N MET A 6 -3.45 -8.52 -2.04
CA MET A 6 -2.46 -8.29 -0.98
C MET A 6 -3.07 -7.85 0.36
N CYS A 7 -4.38 -7.65 0.52
CA CYS A 7 -4.98 -7.22 1.80
C CYS A 7 -4.66 -8.13 2.98
N LEU A 8 -4.44 -9.44 2.75
CA LEU A 8 -4.04 -10.44 3.75
C LEU A 8 -2.69 -11.09 3.44
N ALA A 9 -2.14 -10.90 2.23
CA ALA A 9 -0.90 -11.53 1.75
C ALA A 9 -0.87 -13.06 1.90
N MET A 10 -2.01 -13.72 1.70
CA MET A 10 -2.09 -15.19 1.59
C MET A 10 -1.85 -15.70 0.17
N ASN A 11 -1.79 -14.79 -0.79
CA ASN A 11 -1.47 -15.03 -2.19
C ASN A 11 -0.01 -14.61 -2.48
N PRO A 12 0.50 -14.84 -3.70
CA PRO A 12 1.86 -14.43 -4.07
C PRO A 12 2.11 -12.91 -4.04
N ASP A 13 1.05 -12.08 -4.04
CA ASP A 13 1.19 -10.62 -3.94
C ASP A 13 1.53 -10.22 -2.50
N GLN A 14 2.84 -10.05 -2.23
CA GLN A 14 3.37 -9.70 -0.91
C GLN A 14 4.51 -8.70 -1.05
N LEU A 15 4.66 -7.85 -0.04
CA LEU A 15 5.78 -6.92 0.06
C LEU A 15 7.08 -7.64 0.40
N ALA A 16 8.14 -7.24 -0.29
CA ALA A 16 9.51 -7.62 0.06
C ALA A 16 9.97 -6.90 1.35
N PRO A 17 10.95 -7.45 2.08
CA PRO A 17 11.56 -6.76 3.22
C PRO A 17 12.10 -5.38 2.82
N GLY A 18 11.73 -4.35 3.58
CA GLY A 18 12.11 -2.96 3.32
C GLY A 18 11.22 -2.24 2.29
N GLU A 19 10.38 -2.96 1.56
CA GLU A 19 9.43 -2.37 0.61
C GLU A 19 8.32 -1.61 1.34
N ARG A 20 7.82 -0.56 0.68
CA ARG A 20 6.77 0.32 1.19
C ARG A 20 5.57 0.32 0.26
N CYS A 21 4.38 0.20 0.84
CA CYS A 21 3.11 0.23 0.11
C CYS A 21 2.23 1.38 0.60
N ALA A 22 1.62 2.10 -0.33
CA ALA A 22 0.48 3.00 -0.05
C ALA A 22 -0.81 2.22 -0.33
N ALA A 23 -1.60 1.92 0.71
CA ALA A 23 -2.78 1.07 0.59
C ALA A 23 -4.05 1.80 1.04
N THR A 24 -5.15 1.53 0.34
CA THR A 24 -6.51 1.97 0.70
C THR A 24 -7.24 0.96 1.59
N SER A 25 -6.52 -0.03 2.13
CA SER A 25 -7.04 -0.95 3.12
C SER A 25 -7.19 -0.26 4.49
N ASN A 26 -7.64 -0.99 5.51
CA ASN A 26 -7.83 -0.47 6.86
C ASN A 26 -6.90 -1.09 7.91
N ARG A 27 -5.87 -1.84 7.47
CA ARG A 27 -4.99 -2.61 8.36
C ARG A 27 -3.53 -2.55 7.88
N ASN A 28 -2.63 -2.15 8.77
CA ASN A 28 -1.20 -2.00 8.46
C ASN A 28 -0.26 -2.51 9.58
N PHE A 29 -0.70 -3.43 10.43
CA PHE A 29 0.19 -4.01 11.43
C PHE A 29 1.33 -4.80 10.77
N GLU A 30 2.43 -4.99 11.51
CA GLU A 30 3.64 -5.62 11.00
C GLU A 30 3.39 -7.04 10.47
N GLY A 31 3.97 -7.35 9.31
CA GLY A 31 3.81 -8.66 8.66
C GLY A 31 2.47 -8.86 7.94
N ARG A 32 1.54 -7.90 8.02
CA ARG A 32 0.20 -8.02 7.41
C ARG A 32 0.22 -8.29 5.90
N GLN A 33 1.07 -7.56 5.17
CA GLN A 33 1.14 -7.63 3.71
C GLN A 33 2.46 -8.21 3.20
N GLY A 34 3.27 -8.77 4.09
CA GLY A 34 4.64 -9.20 3.80
C GLY A 34 5.55 -8.95 4.99
N LYS A 35 6.46 -9.91 5.27
CA LYS A 35 7.39 -9.83 6.40
C LYS A 35 8.44 -8.74 6.13
N GLY A 36 8.56 -7.79 7.06
CA GLY A 36 9.53 -6.69 6.96
C GLY A 36 9.13 -5.58 5.98
N GLY A 37 7.99 -5.68 5.31
CA GLY A 37 7.39 -4.58 4.54
C GLY A 37 6.65 -3.60 5.43
N ARG A 38 6.40 -2.39 4.93
CA ARG A 38 5.65 -1.34 5.64
C ARG A 38 4.50 -0.80 4.80
N THR A 39 3.29 -0.89 5.35
CA THR A 39 2.08 -0.36 4.72
C THR A 39 1.68 0.98 5.33
N HIS A 40 1.36 1.94 4.46
CA HIS A 40 0.82 3.24 4.79
C HIS A 40 -0.65 3.29 4.39
N LEU A 41 -1.54 3.47 5.37
CA LEU A 41 -2.96 3.62 5.10
C LEU A 41 -3.22 5.04 4.60
N VAL A 42 -3.81 5.15 3.42
CA VAL A 42 -4.04 6.43 2.73
C VAL A 42 -5.39 6.43 2.01
N SER A 43 -5.90 7.62 1.68
CA SER A 43 -7.10 7.74 0.85
C SER A 43 -6.82 7.28 -0.60
N PRO A 44 -7.87 7.00 -1.40
CA PRO A 44 -7.70 6.68 -2.82
C PRO A 44 -6.93 7.76 -3.60
N GLN A 45 -7.17 9.05 -3.33
CA GLN A 45 -6.46 10.12 -4.04
C GLN A 45 -4.96 10.15 -3.69
N MET A 46 -4.60 9.91 -2.43
CA MET A 46 -3.20 9.81 -1.99
C MET A 46 -2.49 8.57 -2.56
N ALA A 47 -3.19 7.43 -2.64
CA ALA A 47 -2.66 6.24 -3.29
C ALA A 47 -2.34 6.50 -4.77
N ALA A 48 -3.22 7.19 -5.48
CA ALA A 48 -3.00 7.58 -6.87
C ALA A 48 -1.81 8.55 -7.02
N ALA A 49 -1.70 9.55 -6.13
CA ALA A 49 -0.55 10.46 -6.11
C ALA A 49 0.79 9.73 -5.90
N ALA A 50 0.81 8.76 -4.97
CA ALA A 50 2.00 7.95 -4.73
C ALA A 50 2.35 7.05 -5.92
N ALA A 51 1.34 6.47 -6.59
CA ALA A 51 1.53 5.65 -7.78
C ALA A 51 2.11 6.45 -8.96
N LEU A 52 1.70 7.71 -9.15
CA LEU A 52 2.22 8.58 -10.20
C LEU A 52 3.65 9.05 -9.94
N THR A 53 4.02 9.26 -8.68
CA THR A 53 5.30 9.88 -8.31
C THR A 53 6.37 8.89 -7.84
N GLY A 54 6.01 7.61 -7.65
CA GLY A 54 6.90 6.56 -7.18
C GLY A 54 7.34 6.70 -5.72
N ARG A 55 6.69 7.56 -4.94
CA ARG A 55 7.01 7.82 -3.53
C ARG A 55 5.77 8.29 -2.78
N LEU A 56 5.80 8.28 -1.45
CA LEU A 56 4.73 8.89 -0.66
C LEU A 56 4.69 10.39 -0.94
N THR A 57 3.58 10.86 -1.49
CA THR A 57 3.39 12.23 -1.97
C THR A 57 2.07 12.75 -1.46
N ASP A 58 2.04 14.02 -1.04
CA ASP A 58 0.80 14.72 -0.73
C ASP A 58 0.05 15.03 -2.03
N VAL A 59 -1.19 14.58 -2.13
CA VAL A 59 -2.02 14.79 -3.32
C VAL A 59 -2.23 16.28 -3.61
N ARG A 60 -2.14 17.14 -2.58
CA ARG A 60 -2.29 18.60 -2.73
C ARG A 60 -1.18 19.24 -3.56
N ASP A 61 -0.04 18.57 -3.71
CA ASP A 61 1.08 19.05 -4.53
C ASP A 61 0.88 18.73 -6.03
N LEU A 62 -0.18 18.01 -6.40
CA LEU A 62 -0.47 17.55 -7.77
C LEU A 62 -1.74 18.17 -8.38
N ILE A 63 -2.46 18.99 -7.61
CA ILE A 63 -3.74 19.62 -8.01
C ILE A 63 -3.60 21.13 -8.20
#